data_AF-A0A1Q9QZ20-F1
#
_entry.id   AF-A0A1Q9QZ20-F1
#
_cell.length_a   1.000
_cell.length_b   1.000
_cell.length_c   1.000
_cell.angle_alpha   90.00
_cell.angle_beta   90.00
_cell.angle_gamma   90.00
#
_symmetry.space_group_name_H-M   'P 1'
#
loop_
_entity.id
_entity.type
_entity.pdbx_description
1 polymer ?
#
loop_
_entity_poly.entity_id
_entity_poly.type
_entity_poly.pdbx_seq_one_letter_code
_entity_poly.pdbx_strand_id
1 'polypeptide(L)'
;MHHAAPAIDTIVFDLGGVLVDWNPRHLYRKIFMNDEPAVEAFLSEVCNTAWNEHQDRGRPWAEAIAQATSEHPTHAANIRAYRERWDEMLGELLERGLLR
;
A
#
# COMPACT_ATOMS: atom_id res chain seq x y z
N MET A 1 38.94 16.15 22.61
CA MET A 1 38.62 16.14 21.17
C MET A 1 37.10 16.05 21.08
N HIS A 2 36.38 17.16 20.84
CA HIS A 2 34.93 17.14 20.71
C HIS A 2 34.59 16.74 19.27
N HIS A 3 34.06 15.53 19.06
CA HIS A 3 33.39 15.21 17.80
C HIS A 3 32.05 15.96 17.80
N ALA A 4 31.88 16.88 16.84
CA ALA A 4 30.55 17.43 16.57
C ALA A 4 29.67 16.28 16.05
N ALA A 5 28.52 16.08 16.69
CA ALA A 5 27.54 15.12 16.20
C ALA A 5 27.06 15.57 14.81
N PRO A 6 26.82 14.65 13.85
CA PRO A 6 26.30 15.00 12.55
C PRO A 6 24.96 15.71 12.70
N ALA A 7 24.77 16.82 11.96
CA ALA A 7 23.50 17.50 11.89
C ALA A 7 22.52 16.62 11.10
N ILE A 8 21.35 16.32 11.68
CA ILE A 8 20.26 15.67 10.94
C ILE A 8 19.69 16.73 9.98
N ASP A 9 19.74 16.45 8.67
CA ASP A 9 19.19 17.33 7.63
C ASP A 9 17.87 16.82 7.03
N THR A 10 17.57 15.53 7.22
CA THR A 10 16.46 14.84 6.55
C THR A 10 15.66 14.03 7.56
N ILE A 11 14.33 14.16 7.50
CA ILE A 11 13.37 13.38 8.28
C ILE A 11 12.44 12.69 7.29
N VAL A 12 12.31 11.36 7.41
CA VAL A 12 11.35 10.57 6.64
C VAL A 12 10.23 10.15 7.60
N PHE A 13 8.99 10.45 7.24
CA PHE A 13 7.81 10.03 7.98
C PHE A 13 7.17 8.83 7.29
N ASP A 14 6.80 7.83 8.08
CA ASP A 14 5.85 6.82 7.64
C ASP A 14 4.44 7.42 7.66
N LEU A 15 3.70 7.29 6.56
CA LEU A 15 2.38 7.89 6.39
C LEU A 15 1.26 6.87 6.60
N GLY A 16 1.43 5.65 6.10
CA GLY A 16 0.41 4.60 6.11
C GLY A 16 0.24 3.97 7.48
N GLY A 17 -0.98 3.94 8.03
CA GLY A 17 -1.24 3.43 9.37
C GLY A 17 -0.81 4.37 10.51
N VAL A 18 -0.22 5.52 10.18
CA VAL A 18 0.17 6.57 11.14
C VAL A 18 -0.66 7.83 10.92
N LEU A 19 -0.52 8.47 9.74
CA LEU A 19 -1.22 9.72 9.41
C LEU A 19 -2.46 9.49 8.53
N VAL A 20 -2.47 8.41 7.75
CA VAL A 20 -3.61 7.99 6.93
C VAL A 20 -4.00 6.55 7.26
N ASP A 21 -5.31 6.26 7.30
CA ASP A 21 -5.82 4.88 7.35
C ASP A 21 -5.64 4.23 5.98
N TRP A 22 -4.40 3.91 5.63
CA TRP A 22 -4.13 3.15 4.43
C TRP A 22 -4.29 1.65 4.70
N ASN A 23 -5.20 1.00 3.99
CA ASN A 23 -5.43 -0.43 4.06
C ASN A 23 -5.91 -0.99 2.70
N PRO A 24 -5.12 -1.84 2.02
CA PRO A 24 -5.50 -2.45 0.75
C PRO A 24 -6.84 -3.19 0.78
N ARG A 25 -7.26 -3.69 1.95
CA ARG A 25 -8.55 -4.37 2.12
C ARG A 25 -9.74 -3.48 1.78
N HIS A 26 -9.64 -2.15 1.97
CA HIS A 26 -10.69 -1.21 1.60
C HIS A 26 -11.01 -1.28 0.09
N LEU A 27 -9.99 -1.35 -0.76
CA LEU A 27 -10.15 -1.56 -2.20
C LEU A 27 -10.65 -2.97 -2.51
N TYR A 28 -9.98 -3.99 -1.97
CA TYR A 28 -10.22 -5.37 -2.40
C TYR A 28 -11.56 -5.93 -1.95
N ARG A 29 -12.14 -5.45 -0.84
CA ARG A 29 -13.54 -5.72 -0.49
C ARG A 29 -14.51 -5.29 -1.58
N LYS A 30 -14.26 -4.16 -2.26
CA LYS A 30 -15.09 -3.72 -3.39
C LYS A 30 -14.90 -4.62 -4.61
N ILE A 31 -13.66 -5.00 -4.91
CA ILE A 31 -13.32 -5.85 -6.06
C ILE A 31 -13.89 -7.26 -5.91
N PHE A 32 -13.77 -7.85 -4.73
CA PHE A 32 -14.22 -9.21 -4.44
C PHE A 32 -15.61 -9.25 -3.78
N MET A 33 -16.42 -8.19 -3.91
CA MET A 33 -17.81 -8.16 -3.42
C MET A 33 -17.98 -8.56 -1.94
N ASN A 34 -17.05 -8.12 -1.08
CA ASN A 34 -16.94 -8.43 0.35
C ASN A 34 -16.69 -9.92 0.67
N ASP A 35 -16.17 -10.70 -0.27
CA ASP A 35 -15.62 -12.04 0.01
C ASP A 35 -14.28 -11.92 0.75
N GLU A 36 -14.33 -11.87 2.09
CA GLU A 36 -13.12 -11.74 2.92
C GLU A 36 -12.09 -12.85 2.67
N PRO A 37 -12.45 -14.15 2.56
CA PRO A 37 -11.50 -15.19 2.15
C PRO A 37 -10.76 -14.88 0.84
N ALA A 38 -11.46 -14.40 -0.20
CA ALA A 38 -10.82 -14.04 -1.46
C ALA A 38 -9.89 -12.82 -1.33
N VAL A 39 -10.28 -11.82 -0.53
CA VAL A 39 -9.44 -10.65 -0.21
C VAL A 39 -8.15 -11.08 0.47
N GLU A 40 -8.23 -11.90 1.53
CA GLU A 40 -7.07 -12.35 2.29
C GLU A 40 -6.18 -13.29 1.46
N ALA A 41 -6.74 -14.17 0.63
CA ALA A 41 -5.95 -15.01 -0.26
C ALA A 41 -5.15 -14.15 -1.25
N PHE A 42 -5.80 -13.18 -1.90
CA PHE A 42 -5.12 -12.28 -2.83
C PHE A 42 -4.03 -11.43 -2.17
N LEU A 43 -4.30 -10.86 -0.99
CA LEU A 43 -3.35 -10.03 -0.26
C LEU A 43 -2.27 -10.81 0.48
N SER A 44 -2.41 -12.12 0.67
CA SER A 44 -1.34 -12.95 1.25
C SER A 44 -0.42 -13.54 0.18
N GLU A 45 -0.98 -13.88 -0.99
CA GLU A 45 -0.24 -14.59 -2.04
C GLU A 45 0.28 -13.69 -3.15
N VAL A 46 -0.45 -12.64 -3.53
CA VAL A 46 -0.16 -11.86 -4.75
C VAL A 46 0.40 -10.47 -4.43
N CYS A 47 -0.42 -9.58 -3.86
CA CYS A 47 -0.02 -8.22 -3.50
C CYS A 47 0.20 -8.09 -2.00
N ASN A 48 1.09 -8.92 -1.47
CA ASN A 48 1.38 -8.97 -0.03
C ASN A 48 2.25 -7.83 0.48
N THR A 49 2.39 -7.74 1.81
CA THR A 49 3.14 -6.69 2.47
C THR A 49 4.59 -6.61 1.96
N ALA A 50 5.29 -7.74 1.84
CA ALA A 50 6.67 -7.75 1.36
C ALA A 50 6.77 -7.20 -0.07
N TRP A 51 5.82 -7.56 -0.95
CA TRP A 51 5.72 -7.00 -2.29
C TRP A 51 5.48 -5.49 -2.27
N ASN A 52 4.63 -4.98 -1.39
CA ASN A 52 4.42 -3.54 -1.22
C ASN A 52 5.68 -2.83 -0.71
N GLU A 53 6.38 -3.39 0.28
CA GLU A 53 7.62 -2.82 0.82
C GLU A 53 8.73 -2.66 -0.22
N HIS A 54 8.77 -3.51 -1.25
CA HIS A 54 9.70 -3.31 -2.38
C HIS A 54 9.42 -1.99 -3.13
N GLN A 55 8.16 -1.53 -3.15
CA GLN A 55 7.78 -0.26 -3.76
C GLN A 55 8.27 0.92 -2.93
N ASP A 56 8.16 0.80 -1.60
CA ASP A 56 8.68 1.80 -0.66
C ASP A 56 10.20 1.91 -0.73
N ARG A 57 10.90 0.81 -1.09
CA ARG A 57 12.33 0.81 -1.41
C ARG A 57 12.69 1.37 -2.79
N GLY A 58 11.70 1.83 -3.56
CA GLY A 58 11.89 2.49 -4.85
C GLY A 58 11.83 1.57 -6.07
N ARG A 59 11.34 0.32 -5.95
CA ARG A 59 11.12 -0.53 -7.13
C ARG A 59 10.09 0.15 -8.08
N PRO A 60 10.38 0.24 -9.39
CA PRO A 60 9.42 0.82 -10.35
C PRO A 60 8.09 0.05 -10.37
N TRP A 61 6.98 0.79 -10.38
CA TRP A 61 5.64 0.19 -10.45
C TRP A 61 5.41 -0.66 -11.70
N ALA A 62 5.94 -0.22 -12.84
CA ALA A 62 5.83 -0.98 -14.09
C ALA A 62 6.49 -2.37 -13.98
N GLU A 63 7.65 -2.45 -13.31
CA GLU A 63 8.36 -3.71 -13.05
C GLU A 63 7.55 -4.60 -12.11
N ALA A 64 7.07 -4.05 -10.99
CA ALA A 64 6.29 -4.80 -10.01
C ALA A 64 4.99 -5.38 -10.60
N ILE A 65 4.28 -4.60 -11.41
CA ILE A 65 3.07 -5.03 -12.11
C ILE A 65 3.42 -6.10 -13.15
N ALA A 66 4.46 -5.89 -13.98
CA ALA A 66 4.85 -6.86 -14.99
C ALA A 66 5.23 -8.21 -14.36
N GLN A 67 6.02 -8.20 -13.29
CA GLN A 67 6.40 -9.40 -12.55
C GLN A 67 5.16 -10.12 -11.99
N ALA A 68 4.36 -9.43 -11.17
CA ALA A 68 3.23 -10.05 -10.49
C ALA A 68 2.16 -10.56 -11.49
N THR A 69 1.93 -9.83 -12.59
CA THR A 69 0.97 -10.28 -13.62
C THR A 69 1.48 -11.47 -14.43
N SER A 70 2.80 -11.63 -14.57
CA SER A 70 3.39 -12.84 -15.17
C SER A 70 3.26 -14.05 -14.25
N GLU A 71 3.41 -13.86 -12.93
CA GLU A 71 3.29 -14.92 -11.93
C GLU A 71 1.82 -15.31 -11.67
N HIS A 72 0.91 -14.33 -11.71
CA HIS A 72 -0.52 -14.49 -11.42
C HIS A 72 -1.40 -13.90 -12.53
N PRO A 73 -1.42 -14.48 -13.74
CA PRO A 73 -2.12 -13.93 -14.90
C PRO A 73 -3.63 -13.79 -14.70
N THR A 74 -4.24 -14.68 -13.91
CA THR A 74 -5.68 -14.62 -13.55
C THR A 74 -6.04 -13.38 -12.73
N HIS A 75 -5.07 -12.80 -12.03
CA HIS A 75 -5.24 -11.62 -11.20
C HIS A 75 -4.71 -10.34 -11.85
N ALA A 76 -4.39 -10.35 -13.15
CA ALA A 76 -3.72 -9.22 -13.80
C ALA A 76 -4.48 -7.88 -13.66
N ALA A 77 -5.81 -7.90 -13.69
CA ALA A 77 -6.63 -6.71 -13.47
C ALA A 77 -6.57 -6.23 -12.01
N ASN A 78 -6.61 -7.16 -11.05
CA ASN A 78 -6.52 -6.86 -9.62
C ASN A 78 -5.16 -6.26 -9.27
N ILE A 79 -4.08 -6.81 -9.81
CA ILE A 79 -2.71 -6.30 -9.59
C ILE A 79 -2.57 -4.86 -10.10
N ARG A 80 -3.09 -4.56 -11.30
CA ARG A 80 -3.12 -3.19 -11.83
C ARG A 80 -3.93 -2.24 -10.95
N ALA A 81 -5.09 -2.71 -10.46
CA ALA A 81 -5.94 -1.95 -9.55
C ALA A 81 -5.21 -1.53 -8.28
N TYR A 82 -4.24 -2.31 -7.78
CA TYR A 82 -3.44 -1.93 -6.61
C TYR A 82 -2.81 -0.53 -6.77
N ARG A 83 -2.28 -0.23 -7.96
CA ARG A 83 -1.65 1.06 -8.26
C ARG A 83 -2.65 2.10 -8.74
N GLU A 84 -3.57 1.70 -9.61
CA GLU A 84 -4.48 2.59 -10.32
C GLU A 84 -5.59 3.13 -9.41
N ARG A 85 -5.96 2.37 -8.36
CA ARG A 85 -7.06 2.67 -7.43
C ARG A 85 -6.56 2.79 -5.99
N TRP A 86 -5.33 3.28 -5.82
CA TRP A 86 -4.67 3.44 -4.52
C TRP A 86 -5.48 4.32 -3.55
N ASP A 87 -6.12 5.37 -4.07
CA ASP A 87 -6.98 6.29 -3.34
C ASP A 87 -8.14 5.57 -2.63
N GLU A 88 -8.64 4.48 -3.21
CA GLU A 88 -9.69 3.66 -2.60
C GLU A 88 -9.20 2.75 -1.46
N MET A 89 -7.88 2.67 -1.25
CA MET A 89 -7.26 2.02 -0.09
C MET A 89 -7.17 2.95 1.11
N LEU A 90 -7.45 4.24 0.94
CA LEU A 90 -7.52 5.18 2.04
C LEU A 90 -8.91 5.07 2.68
N GLY A 91 -8.94 4.78 3.98
CA GLY A 91 -10.15 4.87 4.78
C GLY A 91 -10.70 6.30 4.76
N GLU A 92 -11.95 6.45 5.19
CA GLU A 92 -12.53 7.78 5.35
C GLU A 92 -11.63 8.63 6.25
N LEU A 93 -11.29 9.83 5.77
CA LEU A 93 -10.52 10.79 6.55
C LEU A 93 -11.26 10.97 7.89
N LEU A 94 -10.58 10.72 9.01
CA LEU A 94 -11.16 10.98 10.32
C LEU A 94 -11.59 12.45 10.39
N GLU A 95 -12.88 12.76 10.23
CA GLU A 95 -13.49 14.04 10.65
C GLU A 95 -13.52 14.12 12.20
N ARG A 96 -12.40 13.86 12.86
CA ARG A 96 -12.29 13.99 14.31
C ARG A 96 -11.24 15.03 14.65
N GLY A 97 -11.59 16.30 14.44
CA GLY A 97 -10.72 17.36 14.93
C GLY A 97 -11.03 18.81 14.62
N LEU A 98 -12.19 19.20 14.05
CA LEU A 98 -12.53 20.64 14.00
C LEU A 98 -14.04 20.90 14.10
N LEU A 99 -14.39 21.58 15.20
CA LEU A 99 -15.62 22.33 15.49
C LEU A 99 -16.86 21.52 15.93
N ARG A 100 -16.94 21.27 17.24
CA ARG A 100 -18.03 21.79 18.07
C ARG A 100 -17.49 22.27 19.41
#